data_AF-A0A972QWE4-F1
#
_entry.id   AF-A0A972QWE4-F1
#
_cell.length_a   1.000
_cell.length_b   1.000
_cell.length_c   1.000
_cell.angle_alpha   90.00
_cell.angle_beta   90.00
_cell.angle_gamma   90.00
#
_symmetry.space_group_name_H-M   'P 1'
#
loop_
_entity.id
_entity.type
_entity.pdbx_description
1 polymer ?
#
loop_
_entity_poly.entity_id
_entity_poly.type
_entity_poly.pdbx_seq_one_letter_code
_entity_poly.pdbx_strand_id
1 'polypeptide(L)' 'MAKKTLPCPVCASTLTVRLAHGRRSGKPFVMLICPSDGRHIRAFINDHKFVSSILATLERKS' A
#
# COMPACT_ATOMS: atom_id res chain seq x y z
N MET A 1 -17.05 -9.58 10.56
CA MET A 1 -16.69 -8.19 10.17
C MET A 1 -16.58 -8.14 8.64
N ALA A 2 -17.38 -7.32 7.96
CA ALA A 2 -17.30 -7.20 6.51
C ALA A 2 -15.95 -6.56 6.13
N LYS A 3 -15.12 -7.26 5.35
CA LYS A 3 -13.89 -6.69 4.79
C LYS A 3 -14.27 -5.58 3.82
N LYS A 4 -14.04 -4.32 4.20
CA LYS A 4 -14.14 -3.19 3.28
C LYS A 4 -13.07 -3.37 2.20
N THR A 5 -13.50 -3.62 0.97
CA THR A 5 -12.62 -3.62 -0.19
C THR A 5 -12.61 -2.22 -0.80
N LEU A 6 -11.46 -1.82 -1.33
CA LEU A 6 -11.32 -0.57 -2.06
C LEU A 6 -11.22 -0.93 -3.56
N PRO A 7 -12.27 -0.67 -4.36
CA PRO A 7 -12.23 -0.94 -5.80
C PRO A 7 -11.38 0.10 -6.52
N CYS A 8 -10.72 -0.32 -7.59
CA CYS A 8 -10.05 0.58 -8.52
C CYS A 8 -11.09 1.42 -9.27
N PRO A 9 -10.93 2.76 -9.36
CA PRO A 9 -11.88 3.61 -10.06
C PRO A 9 -11.88 3.42 -11.59
N VAL A 10 -10.86 2.76 -12.16
CA VAL A 10 -10.73 2.55 -13.61
C VAL A 10 -11.29 1.21 -14.05
N CYS A 11 -10.96 0.12 -13.33
CA CYS A 11 -11.26 -1.25 -13.75
C CYS A 11 -12.05 -2.06 -12.71
N ALA A 12 -12.52 -1.43 -11.63
CA ALA A 12 -13.25 -2.04 -10.51
C ALA A 12 -12.52 -3.17 -9.76
N SER A 13 -11.30 -3.56 -10.16
CA SER A 13 -10.48 -4.55 -9.48
C SER A 13 -10.16 -4.11 -8.04
N THR A 14 -10.17 -5.05 -7.09
CA THR A 14 -9.83 -4.74 -5.69
C THR A 14 -8.36 -4.32 -5.59
N LEU A 15 -8.11 -3.15 -4.99
CA LEU A 15 -6.77 -2.64 -4.79
C LEU A 15 -5.97 -3.51 -3.83
N THR A 16 -4.67 -3.62 -4.11
CA THR A 16 -3.73 -4.38 -3.28
C THR A 16 -2.82 -3.44 -2.52
N VAL A 17 -2.49 -3.82 -1.28
CA VAL A 17 -1.51 -3.10 -0.46
C VAL A 17 -0.11 -3.60 -0.84
N ARG A 18 0.81 -2.68 -1.10
CA ARG A 18 2.22 -2.97 -1.36
C ARG A 18 3.13 -2.11 -0.49
N LEU A 19 4.24 -2.72 -0.09
CA LEU A 19 5.38 -2.03 0.49
C LEU A 19 6.39 -1.72 -0.60
N ALA A 20 6.96 -0.53 -0.53
CA ALA A 20 8.03 -0.11 -1.42
C ALA A 20 8.95 0.90 -0.72
N HIS A 21 10.10 1.16 -1.31
CA HIS A 21 11.09 2.10 -0.80
C HIS A 21 11.25 3.26 -1.77
N GLY A 22 11.34 4.48 -1.26
CA GLY A 22 11.54 5.67 -2.07
C GLY A 22 12.91 5.60 -2.74
N ARG A 23 12.96 5.65 -4.08
CA ARG A 23 14.23 5.53 -4.83
C ARG A 23 15.30 6.55 -4.38
N ARG A 24 14.90 7.77 -4.03
CA ARG A 24 15.82 8.84 -3.60
C ARG A 24 16.02 8.90 -2.09
N SER A 25 14.98 8.66 -1.30
CA SER A 25 15.03 8.82 0.16
C SER A 25 15.38 7.53 0.91
N GLY A 26 15.28 6.36 0.26
CA GLY A 26 15.39 5.05 0.89
C GLY A 26 14.25 4.71 1.86
N LYS A 27 13.35 5.67 2.15
CA LYS A 27 12.33 5.51 3.19
C LYS A 27 11.26 4.52 2.75
N PRO A 28 10.87 3.57 3.61
CA PRO A 28 9.76 2.67 3.33
C PRO A 28 8.44 3.43 3.32
N PHE A 29 7.53 3.01 2.45
CA PHE A 29 6.16 3.52 2.39
C PHE A 29 5.18 2.40 2.03
N VAL A 30 3.93 2.61 2.43
CA VAL A 30 2.81 1.73 2.09
C VAL A 30 1.97 2.40 1.01
N MET A 31 1.64 1.65 -0.03
CA MET A 31 0.80 2.14 -1.13
C MET A 31 -0.31 1.15 -1.49
N LEU A 32 -1.42 1.68 -2.00
CA LEU A 32 -2.45 0.93 -2.70
C LEU A 32 -2.17 0.98 -4.20
N ILE A 33 -2.23 -0.17 -4.86
CA ILE A 33 -2.04 -0.27 -6.30
C ILE A 33 -3.11 -1.15 -6.94
N CYS A 34 -3.52 -0.79 -8.15
CA CYS A 34 -4.34 -1.66 -8.99
C CYS A 34 -3.50 -2.86 -9.47
N PRO A 35 -3.98 -4.11 -9.27
CA PRO A 35 -3.25 -5.30 -9.70
C PRO A 35 -3.34 -5.54 -11.22
N SER A 36 -4.40 -5.07 -11.88
CA SER A 36 -4.61 -5.25 -13.32
C SER A 36 -3.70 -4.34 -14.17
N ASP A 37 -3.55 -3.09 -13.73
CA ASP A 37 -2.65 -2.12 -14.34
C ASP A 37 -2.12 -1.22 -13.22
N GLY A 38 -0.83 -1.36 -12.94
CA GLY A 38 -0.14 -0.60 -11.90
C GLY A 38 -0.08 0.91 -12.16
N ARG A 39 -0.70 1.43 -13.22
CA ARG A 39 -0.85 2.86 -13.54
C ARG A 39 -2.26 3.39 -13.32
N HIS A 40 -3.29 2.54 -13.23
CA HIS A 40 -4.68 2.99 -12.99
C HIS A 40 -4.83 3.79 -11.69
N ILE A 41 -4.15 3.36 -10.63
CA ILE A 41 -4.08 4.11 -9.37
C ILE A 41 -2.83 3.72 -8.59
N ARG A 42 -2.21 4.72 -7.98
CA ARG A 42 -1.19 4.60 -6.95
C ARG A 42 -1.53 5.60 -5.84
N ALA A 43 -2.01 5.11 -4.71
CA ALA A 43 -2.31 5.93 -3.55
C ALA A 43 -1.31 5.63 -2.44
N PHE A 44 -0.71 6.66 -1.85
CA PHE A 44 0.31 6.53 -0.81
C PHE A 44 -0.32 6.81 0.56
N ILE A 45 0.05 6.02 1.56
CA ILE A 45 -0.35 6.28 2.95
C ILE A 45 0.66 7.23 3.57
N ASN A 46 0.24 8.47 3.82
CA ASN A 46 1.10 9.53 4.40
C ASN A 46 1.14 9.53 5.93
N ASP A 47 0.40 8.64 6.60
CA ASP A 47 0.50 8.51 8.05
C ASP A 47 1.79 7.78 8.44
N HIS A 48 2.77 8.54 8.91
CA HIS A 48 4.07 8.02 9.31
C HIS A 48 3.98 7.02 10.47
N LYS A 49 3.13 7.27 11.48
CA LYS A 49 2.99 6.37 12.64
C LYS A 49 2.42 5.03 12.20
N PHE A 50 1.43 5.08 11.32
CA PHE A 50 0.84 3.87 10.73
C PHE A 50 1.86 3.09 9.90
N VAL A 51 2.62 3.76 9.02
CA VAL A 51 3.64 3.09 8.21
C VAL A 51 4.71 2.43 9.10
N SER A 52 5.19 3.15 10.13
CA SER A 52 6.16 2.59 11.09
C SER A 52 5.63 1.36 11.84
N SER A 53 4.35 1.36 12.25
CA SER A 53 3.78 0.23 13.00
C SER A 53 3.60 -1.03 12.13
N ILE A 54 3.23 -0.84 10.86
CA ILE A 54 3.16 -1.93 9.87
C ILE A 54 4.54 -2.54 9.66
N LEU A 55 5.56 -1.71 9.45
CA LEU A 55 6.94 -2.18 9.23
C LEU A 55 7.47 -2.97 10.43
N ALA A 56 7.34 -2.42 11.64
CA ALA A 56 7.76 -3.10 12.86
C ALA A 56 7.03 -4.45 13.06
N THR A 57 5.78 -4.56 12.61
CA THR A 57 5.02 -5.82 12.69
C THR A 57 5.53 -6.87 11.71
N LEU A 58 5.97 -6.44 10.52
CA LEU A 58 6.49 -7.34 9.50
C LEU A 58 7.91 -7.80 9.82
N GLU A 59 8.76 -6.91 10.35
CA GLU A 59 10.11 -7.24 10.81
C GLU A 59 10.10 -8.28 11.95
N ARG A 60 9.14 -8.20 12.88
CA ARG A 60 8.96 -9.21 13.94
C ARG A 60 8.52 -10.59 13.44
N LYS A 61 8.03 -10.67 12.20
CA LYS A 61 7.46 -11.89 11.61
C LYS A 61 8.44 -12.62 10.69
N SER A 62 9.60 -12.03 10.43
CA SER A 62 10.71 -12.60 9.67
C SER A 62 11.75 -13.23 10.57
#